data_AF-A0A928JGN6-F1
#
_entry.id   AF-A0A928JGN6-F1
#
_cell.length_a   1.000
_cell.length_b   1.000
_cell.length_c   1.000
_cell.angle_alpha   90.00
_cell.angle_beta   90.00
_cell.angle_gamma   90.00
#
_symmetry.space_group_name_H-M   'P 1'
#
loop_
_entity.id
_entity.type
_entity.pdbx_description
1 polymer ?
#
loop_
_entity_poly.entity_id
_entity_poly.type
_entity_poly.pdbx_seq_one_letter_code
_entity_poly.pdbx_strand_id
1 'polypeptide(L)' 'MFLKTFFKSKAERELDAILDELRANLENNYKSTAQAAREKLGRRCEELHASGQLGEDAYRRYKKIFEEYSLTMRNYHH' A
#
# COMPACT_ATOMS: atom_id res chain seq x y z
N MET A 1 13.41 -26.51 12.60
CA MET A 1 12.87 -25.48 11.68
C MET A 1 12.10 -24.48 12.52
N PHE A 2 12.55 -23.22 12.58
CA PHE A 2 11.87 -22.17 13.34
C PHE A 2 10.56 -21.79 12.65
N LEU A 3 9.47 -21.80 13.41
CA LEU A 3 8.16 -21.29 12.99
C LEU A 3 8.33 -19.83 12.54
N LYS A 4 8.08 -19.55 11.26
CA LYS A 4 7.86 -18.18 10.76
C LYS A 4 6.54 -17.72 11.37
N THR A 5 6.59 -17.08 12.51
CA THR A 5 5.42 -16.54 13.19
C THR A 5 4.76 -15.51 12.26
N PHE A 6 3.46 -15.68 12.02
CA PHE A 6 2.57 -14.90 11.14
C PHE A 6 2.37 -13.43 11.60
N PHE A 7 3.34 -12.80 12.26
CA PHE A 7 3.24 -11.41 12.67
C PHE A 7 3.72 -10.48 11.56
N LYS A 8 2.78 -9.74 10.96
CA LYS A 8 3.11 -8.60 10.10
C LYS A 8 4.01 -7.63 10.87
N SER A 9 5.10 -7.22 10.22
CA SER A 9 6.03 -6.22 10.74
C SER A 9 5.34 -4.87 10.95
N LYS A 10 5.96 -3.98 11.73
CA LYS A 10 5.47 -2.60 11.90
C LYS A 10 5.33 -1.89 10.55
N ALA A 11 6.28 -2.11 9.64
CA ALA A 11 6.26 -1.59 8.28
C ALA A 11 5.04 -2.09 7.49
N GLU A 12 4.75 -3.40 7.54
CA GLU A 12 3.57 -3.96 6.89
C GLU A 12 2.26 -3.42 7.49
N ARG A 13 2.17 -3.27 8.81
CA ARG A 13 0.98 -2.70 9.45
C ARG A 13 0.73 -1.24 9.05
N GLU A 14 1.81 -0.47 8.88
CA GLU A 14 1.72 0.91 8.41
C GLU A 14 1.19 0.96 6.97
N LEU A 15 1.68 0.09 6.10
CA LEU A 15 1.23 0.00 4.71
C LEU A 15 -0.21 -0.53 4.60
N ASP A 16 -0.59 -1.50 5.43
CA ASP A 16 -1.98 -1.96 5.54
C ASP A 16 -2.93 -0.82 5.94
N ALA A 17 -2.55 0.01 6.93
CA ALA A 17 -3.38 1.13 7.36
C ALA A 17 -3.60 2.16 6.25
N ILE A 18 -2.56 2.45 5.45
CA ILE A 18 -2.69 3.34 4.28
C ILE A 18 -3.57 2.69 3.21
N LEU A 19 -3.46 1.37 3.01
CA LEU A 19 -4.28 0.63 2.06
C LEU A 19 -5.76 0.61 2.47
N ASP A 20 -6.05 0.47 3.76
CA ASP A 20 -7.41 0.52 4.29
C ASP A 20 -8.01 1.94 4.14
N GLU A 21 -7.20 2.99 4.38
CA GLU A 21 -7.59 4.38 4.10
C GLU A 21 -7.91 4.59 2.60
N LEU A 22 -7.08 4.07 1.70
CA LEU A 22 -7.33 4.10 0.26
C LEU A 22 -8.67 3.45 -0.10
N ARG A 23 -8.92 2.25 0.42
CA ARG A 23 -10.16 1.49 0.16
C ARG A 23 -11.40 2.20 0.68
N ALA A 24 -11.34 2.70 1.92
CA ALA A 24 -12.43 3.46 2.51
C ALA A 24 -12.77 4.71 1.69
N ASN A 25 -11.75 5.44 1.22
CA ASN A 25 -11.95 6.61 0.38
C ASN A 25 -12.58 6.27 -0.98
N LEU A 26 -12.17 5.15 -1.60
CA LEU A 26 -12.78 4.69 -2.85
C LEU A 26 -14.25 4.26 -2.66
N GLU A 27 -14.56 3.55 -1.58
CA GLU A 27 -15.93 3.15 -1.24
C GLU A 27 -16.85 4.37 -1.02
N ASN A 28 -16.31 5.43 -0.42
CA ASN A 28 -17.02 6.69 -0.19
C ASN A 28 -16.96 7.67 -1.39
N ASN A 29 -16.44 7.26 -2.55
CA ASN A 29 -16.27 8.09 -3.74
C ASN A 29 -15.41 9.36 -3.54
N TYR A 30 -14.55 9.40 -2.52
CA TYR A 30 -13.60 10.49 -2.28
C TYR A 30 -12.35 10.36 -3.15
N LYS A 31 -12.50 10.60 -4.47
CA LYS A 31 -11.46 10.38 -5.48
C LYS A 31 -10.12 11.07 -5.16
N SER A 32 -10.15 12.34 -4.76
CA SER A 32 -8.93 13.09 -4.44
C SER A 32 -8.20 12.53 -3.21
N THR A 33 -8.95 12.18 -2.16
CA THR A 33 -8.38 11.59 -0.94
C THR A 33 -7.85 10.19 -1.20
N ALA A 34 -8.55 9.39 -2.00
CA ALA A 34 -8.06 8.10 -2.48
C ALA A 34 -6.75 8.26 -3.26
N GLN A 35 -6.65 9.27 -4.13
CA GLN A 35 -5.42 9.49 -4.91
C GLN A 35 -4.23 9.82 -4.01
N ALA A 36 -4.44 10.69 -3.01
CA ALA A 36 -3.43 11.00 -2.01
C ALA A 36 -3.00 9.77 -1.20
N ALA A 37 -3.94 8.92 -0.76
CA ALA A 37 -3.66 7.68 -0.05
C ALA A 37 -2.85 6.69 -0.92
N ARG A 38 -3.19 6.58 -2.21
CA ARG A 38 -2.44 5.75 -3.18
C ARG A 38 -0.99 6.24 -3.34
N GLU A 39 -0.78 7.54 -3.50
CA GLU A 39 0.56 8.11 -3.62
C GLU A 39 1.38 7.92 -2.34
N LYS A 40 0.74 8.07 -1.18
CA LYS A 40 1.33 7.78 0.13
C LYS A 40 1.74 6.31 0.25
N LEU A 41 0.90 5.37 -0.21
CA LEU A 41 1.22 3.94 -0.21
C LEU A 41 2.50 3.65 -1.00
N GLY A 42 2.58 4.17 -2.24
CA GLY A 42 3.75 4.01 -3.10
C GLY A 42 5.01 4.58 -2.46
N ARG A 43 4.95 5.83 -1.97
CA ARG A 43 6.10 6.51 -1.35
C ARG A 43 6.60 5.76 -0.11
N ARG A 44 5.70 5.40 0.82
CA ARG A 44 6.08 4.71 2.05
C ARG A 44 6.62 3.31 1.78
N CYS A 45 6.10 2.63 0.76
CA CYS A 45 6.63 1.32 0.34
C CYS A 45 8.11 1.42 -0.07
N GLU A 46 8.47 2.40 -0.91
CA GLU A 46 9.87 2.64 -1.31
C GLU A 46 10.75 3.03 -0.11
N GLU A 47 10.28 3.95 0.73
CA GLU A 47 11.04 4.43 1.89
C GLU A 47 11.36 3.31 2.88
N LEU A 48 10.37 2.45 3.18
CA LEU A 48 10.52 1.33 4.11
C LEU A 48 11.39 0.20 3.53
N HIS A 49 11.37 -0.01 2.22
CA HIS A 49 12.25 -0.97 1.55
C HIS A 49 13.70 -0.46 1.50
N ALA A 50 13.89 0.79 1.11
CA ALA A 50 15.19 1.44 1.08
C ALA A 50 15.86 1.52 2.47
N SER A 51 15.08 1.66 3.54
CA SER A 51 15.57 1.63 4.93
C SER A 51 15.79 0.21 5.48
N GLY A 52 15.47 -0.83 4.72
CA GLY A 52 15.57 -2.24 5.15
C GLY A 52 14.48 -2.67 6.15
N GLN A 53 13.49 -1.82 6.42
CA GLN A 53 12.39 -2.11 7.35
C GLN A 53 11.28 -2.97 6.72
N LEU A 54 11.21 -3.00 5.38
CA LEU A 54 10.31 -3.83 4.60
C LEU A 54 11.11 -4.84 3.78
N GLY A 55 10.85 -6.13 4.00
CA GLY A 55 11.51 -7.19 3.24
C GLY A 55 11.07 -7.22 1.77
N GLU A 56 11.92 -7.77 0.90
CA GLU A 56 11.70 -7.85 -0.56
C GLU A 56 10.35 -8.47 -0.94
N ASP A 57 9.95 -9.57 -0.30
CA ASP A 57 8.66 -10.24 -0.58
C ASP A 57 7.47 -9.33 -0.25
N ALA A 58 7.56 -8.57 0.85
CA ALA A 58 6.52 -7.64 1.25
C ALA A 58 6.50 -6.42 0.33
N TYR A 59 7.66 -5.86 0.00
CA TYR A 59 7.81 -4.77 -0.97
C TYR A 59 7.14 -5.11 -2.31
N ARG A 60 7.46 -6.26 -2.90
CA ARG A 60 6.85 -6.71 -4.17
C ARG A 60 5.33 -6.79 -4.09
N ARG A 61 4.80 -7.27 -2.96
CA ARG A 61 3.35 -7.34 -2.73
C ARG A 61 2.70 -5.95 -2.71
N TYR A 62 3.22 -5.02 -1.91
CA TYR A 62 2.65 -3.68 -1.81
C TYR A 62 2.85 -2.86 -3.08
N LYS A 63 3.98 -3.04 -3.77
CA LYS A 63 4.23 -2.43 -5.09
C LYS A 63 3.19 -2.88 -6.11
N LYS A 64 2.92 -4.19 -6.19
CA LYS A 64 1.89 -4.74 -7.08
C LYS A 64 0.50 -4.14 -6.76
N ILE A 65 0.14 -4.06 -5.48
CA ILE A 65 -1.13 -3.44 -5.05
C ILE A 65 -1.18 -1.97 -5.49
N PHE A 66 -0.10 -1.21 -5.27
CA PHE A 66 -0.01 0.19 -5.71
C PHE A 66 -0.20 0.34 -7.23
N GLU A 67 0.42 -0.54 -8.03
CA GLU A 67 0.28 -0.56 -9.49
C GLU A 67 -1.16 -0.89 -9.93
N GLU A 68 -1.79 -1.90 -9.32
CA GLU A 68 -3.18 -2.28 -9.58
C GLU A 68 -4.17 -1.12 -9.31
N TYR A 69 -4.03 -0.44 -8.18
CA TYR A 69 -4.83 0.76 -7.90
C TYR A 69 -4.45 1.91 -8.82
N SER A 70 -3.20 2.03 -9.25
CA SER A 70 -2.79 3.06 -10.20
C SER A 70 -3.44 2.91 -11.57
N LEU A 71 -3.62 1.66 -12.02
CA LEU A 71 -4.34 1.34 -13.25
C LEU A 71 -5.85 1.57 -13.08
N THR A 72 -6.43 1.06 -11.99
CA THR A 72 -7.87 1.22 -11.71
C THR A 72 -8.26 2.69 -11.62
N MET A 73 -7.44 3.51 -10.96
CA MET A 73 -7.68 4.95 -10.80
C MET A 73 -7.38 5.78 -12.07
N ARG A 74 -6.61 5.26 -13.03
CA ARG A 74 -6.42 5.93 -14.33
C ARG A 74 -7.69 6.00 -15.16
N ASN A 75 -8.60 5.03 -14.98
CA ASN A 75 -9.88 5.00 -15.68
C ASN A 75 -10.99 5.77 -14.94
N TYR A 76 -10.68 6.44 -13.82
CA TYR A 76 -11.62 7.36 -13.16
C TYR A 76 -11.65 8.73 -13.85
N HIS A 77 -11.67 8.77 -15.19
CA HIS A 77 -12.10 9.96 -15.91
C HIS A 77 -13.63 9.90 -16.07
N HIS A 78 -14.28 11.01 -15.71
CA HIS A 78 -15.73 11.20 -15.75
C HIS A 78 -16.37 10.84 -17.10
#